data_AF-A0A679JKX4-F1
#
_entry.id   AF-A0A679JKX4-F1
#
_cell.length_a   1.000
_cell.length_b   1.000
_cell.length_c   1.000
_cell.angle_alpha   90.00
_cell.angle_beta   90.00
_cell.angle_gamma   90.00
#
_symmetry.space_group_name_H-M   'P 1'
#
loop_
_entity.id
_entity.type
_entity.pdbx_description
1 polymer ?
#
loop_
_entity_poly.entity_id
_entity_poly.type
_entity_poly.pdbx_seq_one_letter_code
_entity_poly.pdbx_strand_id
1 'polypeptide(L)'
;MTQALIIPGTDNSGKPRQDFANQIAALDDAAFVKEAEHRIWLSAYANNNPRSDYHWQADACYDEAQRREKPELYIRAFNNVSAGAQ
;
A
#
# COMPACT_ATOMS: atom_id res chain seq x y z
N MET A 1 20.92 -5.06 -4.71
CA MET A 1 20.37 -4.12 -3.71
C MET A 1 19.27 -3.34 -4.40
N THR A 2 18.00 -3.65 -4.16
CA THR A 2 16.89 -2.86 -4.71
C THR A 2 16.84 -1.49 -4.02
N GLN A 3 16.86 -0.43 -4.82
CA GLN A 3 16.79 0.96 -4.34
C GLN A 3 15.53 1.16 -3.50
N ALA A 4 15.61 1.95 -2.42
CA ALA A 4 14.47 2.26 -1.56
C ALA A 4 13.34 2.95 -2.35
N LEU A 5 12.08 2.68 -1.97
CA LEU A 5 10.92 3.37 -2.52
C LEU A 5 10.90 4.83 -2.07
N ILE A 6 10.83 5.76 -3.02
CA ILE A 6 10.79 7.20 -2.75
C ILE A 6 9.44 7.76 -3.17
N ILE A 7 8.72 8.38 -2.23
CA ILE A 7 7.42 9.00 -2.48
C ILE A 7 7.49 10.48 -2.05
N PRO A 8 7.50 11.42 -3.02
CA PRO A 8 7.57 12.84 -2.70
C PRO A 8 6.24 13.40 -2.16
N GLY A 9 6.31 14.57 -1.51
CA GLY A 9 5.15 15.34 -1.07
C GLY A 9 4.58 14.90 0.28
N THR A 10 3.41 15.45 0.61
CA THR A 10 2.71 15.22 1.87
C THR A 10 1.36 14.52 1.68
N ASP A 11 0.90 13.80 2.69
CA ASP A 11 -0.46 13.29 2.80
C ASP A 11 -1.46 14.44 3.10
N ASN A 12 -2.75 14.14 3.19
CA ASN A 12 -3.79 15.13 3.48
C ASN A 12 -3.73 15.71 4.90
N SER A 13 -2.90 15.13 5.79
CA SER A 13 -2.61 15.65 7.13
C SER A 13 -1.34 16.49 7.19
N GLY A 14 -0.66 16.70 6.05
CA GLY A 14 0.59 17.45 5.96
C GLY A 14 1.83 16.66 6.37
N LYS A 15 1.73 15.35 6.58
CA LYS A 15 2.90 14.49 6.90
C LYS A 15 3.59 14.03 5.63
N PRO A 16 4.93 13.84 5.63
CA PRO A 16 5.64 13.30 4.47
C PRO A 16 5.08 11.94 4.05
N ARG A 17 4.77 11.75 2.76
CA ARG A 17 4.34 10.43 2.25
C ARG A 17 5.43 9.37 2.39
N GLN A 18 6.69 9.81 2.41
CA GLN A 18 7.84 8.95 2.67
C GLN A 18 7.74 8.21 4.00
N ASP A 19 7.04 8.74 5.00
CA ASP A 19 6.85 8.05 6.29
C ASP A 19 6.10 6.73 6.09
N PHE A 20 5.07 6.72 5.22
CA PHE A 20 4.34 5.52 4.88
C PHE A 20 5.21 4.53 4.09
N ALA A 21 6.00 5.01 3.12
CA ALA A 21 6.93 4.17 2.36
C ALA A 21 7.97 3.50 3.28
N ASN A 22 8.52 4.24 4.24
CA ASN A 22 9.46 3.71 5.23
C ASN A 22 8.79 2.69 6.15
N GLN A 23 7.54 2.93 6.56
CA GLN A 23 6.77 2.00 7.38
C GLN A 23 6.59 0.66 6.65
N ILE A 24 6.05 0.66 5.42
CA ILE A 24 5.78 -0.58 4.70
C ILE A 24 7.06 -1.33 4.31
N ALA A 25 8.17 -0.63 4.09
CA ALA A 25 9.48 -1.25 3.84
C ALA A 25 10.06 -1.94 5.09
N ALA A 26 9.71 -1.49 6.29
CA ALA A 26 10.16 -2.08 7.55
C ALA A 26 9.36 -3.31 7.99
N LEU A 27 8.19 -3.57 7.38
CA LEU A 27 7.35 -4.72 7.70
C LEU A 27 7.96 -6.03 7.17
N ASP A 28 7.76 -7.12 7.90
CA ASP A 28 7.93 -8.46 7.33
C ASP A 28 6.85 -8.76 6.28
N ASP A 29 6.98 -9.86 5.54
CA ASP A 29 6.07 -10.20 4.45
C ASP A 29 4.62 -10.44 4.93
N ALA A 30 4.44 -10.99 6.14
CA ALA A 30 3.11 -11.29 6.67
C ALA A 30 2.38 -10.01 7.09
N ALA A 31 3.07 -9.12 7.82
CA ALA A 31 2.56 -7.82 8.22
C ALA A 31 2.33 -6.91 7.00
N PHE A 32 3.22 -6.95 6.01
CA PHE A 32 3.06 -6.23 4.76
C PHE A 32 1.79 -6.64 4.02
N VAL A 33 1.49 -7.95 3.91
CA VAL A 33 0.26 -8.42 3.27
C VAL A 33 -0.98 -7.87 4.00
N LYS A 34 -0.98 -7.85 5.33
CA LYS A 34 -2.09 -7.28 6.12
C LYS A 34 -2.26 -5.77 5.93
N GLU A 35 -1.15 -5.04 5.88
CA GLU A 35 -1.19 -3.61 5.59
C GLU A 35 -1.73 -3.33 4.19
N ALA A 36 -1.26 -4.09 3.18
CA ALA A 36 -1.74 -3.98 1.80
C ALA A 36 -3.24 -4.33 1.68
N GLU A 37 -3.72 -5.38 2.36
CA GLU A 37 -5.16 -5.71 2.42
C GLU A 37 -5.97 -4.50 2.89
N HIS A 38 -5.52 -3.85 3.97
CA HIS A 38 -6.21 -2.71 4.56
C HIS A 38 -6.23 -1.50 3.61
N ARG A 39 -5.10 -1.18 2.95
CA ARG A 39 -5.03 -0.05 2.00
C ARG A 39 -5.84 -0.29 0.74
N ILE A 40 -5.82 -1.51 0.19
CA ILE A 40 -6.65 -1.88 -0.96
C ILE A 40 -8.14 -1.70 -0.62
N TRP A 41 -8.58 -2.26 0.52
CA TRP A 41 -9.98 -2.14 0.94
C TRP A 41 -10.39 -0.68 1.17
N LEU A 42 -9.56 0.11 1.86
CA LEU A 42 -9.83 1.52 2.12
C LEU A 42 -9.83 2.36 0.84
N SER A 43 -8.97 2.05 -0.13
CA SER A 43 -8.95 2.70 -1.44
C SER A 43 -10.28 2.45 -2.17
N ALA A 44 -10.74 1.20 -2.20
CA ALA A 44 -12.04 0.85 -2.80
C ALA A 44 -13.22 1.48 -2.05
N TYR A 45 -13.20 1.47 -0.72
CA TYR A 45 -14.23 2.11 0.11
C TYR A 45 -14.30 3.62 -0.14
N ALA A 46 -13.15 4.27 -0.34
CA ALA A 46 -13.06 5.70 -0.59
C ALA A 46 -13.24 6.09 -2.08
N ASN A 47 -13.78 5.21 -2.93
CA ASN A 47 -13.92 5.48 -4.37
C ASN A 47 -14.79 6.71 -4.71
N ASN A 48 -15.62 7.18 -3.77
CA ASN A 48 -16.37 8.43 -3.91
C ASN A 48 -15.54 9.71 -3.62
N ASN A 49 -14.31 9.57 -3.14
CA ASN A 49 -13.41 10.68 -2.84
C ASN A 49 -12.03 10.47 -3.51
N PRO A 50 -11.83 10.98 -4.74
CA PRO A 50 -10.59 10.77 -5.50
C PRO A 50 -9.36 11.44 -4.86
N ARG A 51 -9.53 12.30 -3.85
CA ARG A 51 -8.43 12.93 -3.11
C ARG A 51 -8.01 12.14 -1.86
N SER A 52 -8.65 11.01 -1.58
CA SER A 52 -8.29 10.16 -0.45
C SER A 52 -6.84 9.68 -0.54
N ASP A 53 -6.11 9.73 0.58
CA ASP A 53 -4.74 9.23 0.62
C ASP A 53 -4.66 7.71 0.40
N TYR A 54 -5.75 6.99 0.66
CA TYR A 54 -5.79 5.55 0.51
C TYR A 54 -5.51 5.07 -0.91
N HIS A 55 -5.77 5.91 -1.93
CA HIS A 55 -5.44 5.57 -3.31
C HIS A 55 -3.93 5.46 -3.52
N TRP A 56 -3.17 6.51 -3.20
CA TRP A 56 -1.72 6.47 -3.37
C TRP A 56 -1.05 5.52 -2.37
N GLN A 57 -1.65 5.28 -1.20
CA GLN A 57 -1.13 4.28 -0.25
C GLN A 57 -1.29 2.85 -0.79
N ALA A 58 -2.38 2.55 -1.49
CA ALA A 58 -2.53 1.26 -2.18
C ALA A 58 -1.49 1.12 -3.30
N ASP A 59 -1.26 2.17 -4.09
CA ASP A 59 -0.20 2.20 -5.12
C ASP A 59 1.19 1.98 -4.49
N ALA A 60 1.47 2.63 -3.36
CA ALA A 60 2.72 2.47 -2.63
C ALA A 60 2.95 1.02 -2.15
N CYS A 61 1.89 0.33 -1.71
CA CYS A 61 1.96 -1.09 -1.39
C CYS A 61 2.27 -1.93 -2.64
N TYR A 62 1.69 -1.61 -3.80
CA TYR A 62 2.03 -2.31 -5.04
C TYR A 62 3.52 -2.14 -5.40
N ASP A 63 4.01 -0.90 -5.39
CA ASP A 63 5.41 -0.58 -5.72
C ASP A 63 6.39 -1.22 -4.74
N GLU A 64 6.06 -1.27 -3.45
CA GLU A 64 6.89 -1.95 -2.45
C GLU A 64 6.98 -3.46 -2.69
N ALA A 65 5.89 -4.11 -3.11
CA ALA A 65 5.93 -5.53 -3.47
C ALA A 65 6.83 -5.78 -4.70
N GLN A 66 6.82 -4.88 -5.69
CA GLN A 66 7.75 -4.93 -6.82
C GLN A 66 9.20 -4.74 -6.36
N ARG A 67 9.46 -3.77 -5.49
CA ARG A 67 10.80 -3.48 -4.95
C ARG A 67 11.36 -4.65 -4.12
N ARG A 68 10.50 -5.41 -3.44
CA ARG A 68 10.86 -6.65 -2.72
C ARG A 68 11.18 -7.82 -3.66
N GLU A 69 10.94 -7.66 -4.96
CA GLU A 69 10.97 -8.74 -5.95
C GLU A 69 9.97 -9.85 -5.61
N LYS A 70 8.86 -9.48 -4.95
CA LYS A 70 7.80 -10.37 -4.49
C LYS A 70 6.41 -9.83 -4.84
N PRO A 71 6.09 -9.65 -6.13
CA PRO A 71 4.80 -9.12 -6.57
C PRO A 71 3.60 -9.95 -6.08
N GLU A 72 3.81 -11.24 -5.81
CA GLU A 72 2.80 -12.15 -5.27
C GLU A 72 2.24 -11.71 -3.91
N LEU A 73 2.98 -10.92 -3.12
CA LEU A 73 2.49 -10.41 -1.85
C LEU A 73 1.30 -9.47 -2.03
N TYR A 74 1.39 -8.54 -2.99
CA TYR A 74 0.29 -7.62 -3.29
C TYR A 74 -0.88 -8.35 -3.96
N ILE A 75 -0.60 -9.29 -4.86
CA ILE A 75 -1.63 -10.13 -5.50
C ILE A 75 -2.40 -10.92 -4.44
N ARG A 76 -1.70 -11.51 -3.47
CA ARG A 76 -2.32 -12.22 -2.34
C ARG A 76 -3.22 -11.29 -1.52
N ALA A 77 -2.75 -10.09 -1.19
CA ALA A 77 -3.55 -9.10 -0.46
C ALA A 77 -4.82 -8.73 -1.24
N PHE A 78 -4.70 -8.45 -2.54
CA PHE A 78 -5.83 -8.13 -3.42
C PHE A 78 -6.85 -9.27 -3.48
N ASN A 79 -6.39 -10.52 -3.63
CA ASN A 79 -7.24 -11.70 -3.67
C ASN A 79 -7.99 -11.90 -2.34
N ASN A 80 -7.34 -11.68 -1.20
CA ASN A 80 -7.97 -11.81 0.11
C ASN A 80 -9.10 -10.78 0.29
N VAL A 81 -8.87 -9.52 -0.10
CA VAL A 81 -9.89 -8.46 -0.04
C VAL A 81 -11.05 -8.77 -0.99
N SER A 82 -10.75 -9.23 -2.21
CA SER A 82 -11.76 -9.52 -3.23
C SER A 82 -12.61 -10.76 -2.91
N ALA A 83 -12.01 -11.78 -2.27
CA ALA A 83 -12.72 -13.00 -1.87
C ALA A 83 -13.60 -12.79 -0.64
N GLY A 84 -13.25 -11.84 0.25
CA GLY A 84 -14.04 -11.49 1.43
C GLY A 84 -15.19 -10.50 1.16
N ALA A 85 -15.32 -9.98 -0.06
CA ALA A 85 -16.37 -9.03 -0.45
C ALA A 85 -17.69 -9.70 -0.91
N GLN A 86 -17.89 -10.99 -0.59
CA GLN A 86 -19.09 -11.77 -0.89
C GLN A 86 -20.04 -11.85 0.30
#